data_AF-A0A7J7P9N4-F1
#
_entry.id   AF-A0A7J7P9N4-F1
#
_cell.length_a   1.000
_cell.length_b   1.000
_cell.length_c   1.000
_cell.angle_alpha   90.00
_cell.angle_beta   90.00
_cell.angle_gamma   90.00
#
_symmetry.space_group_name_H-M   'P 1'
#
loop_
_entity.id
_entity.type
_entity.pdbx_description
1 polymer ?
#
loop_
_entity_poly.entity_id
_entity_poly.type
_entity_poly.pdbx_seq_one_letter_code
_entity_poly.pdbx_strand_id
1 'polypeptide(L)'
;MDEICALLTSNLSPLSTVIDVVAALSCEASKADVSDVVTYFDTAEKDQTAVANDMKVMFVGSKLVGGVRDVAVSGIPEIHGVYRETVRWVQAKMRRKLTSSVGFESKAVVKTFMPLEMPLMDLGESSLGRVKLSIGAIEDVDVCFRASEMFEKSCCSFDGLRSGFELVSQAALGRDGMGFMQELYASLRRVREIVAWEAALALLVLDINELNAERANDKKKKNKVALGKGSSVIRQLLKESVQSECGVVKLEMLDKWALDLSLFFDPKDLKFDSFLKNVKEIVESNESRRLPKIPKGTRDFAKEQMAIREKTFSIIQDVFKRHGATSLDTPVFELKETLTEKYGEDSKLIYDLADQIKLNHRKLLDGMLEICGVSSDKFRTICSSIDKLDKQSFDEIRKEMVEDKGLNAEAADKIGAWVEKRGSPSKILSELKQKGSPFLENKGSLLALNDLELLIKALEKSKCIHRVVFDLSLARGLDYYTGVIFEAVFKGTTQVGSIAAGGRYDNLIGMFGTKSVPAVGVSLGMERVITIREKLVSNEINLVSGAALDVIPLPRTGGNEGSCRRST
;
A
#
# COMPACT_ATOMS: atom_id res chain seq x y z
N MET A 1 -5.78 -34.56 25.67
CA MET A 1 -6.27 -33.28 26.24
C MET A 1 -5.69 -32.09 25.52
N ASP A 2 -4.37 -31.93 25.47
CA ASP A 2 -3.70 -30.76 24.85
C ASP A 2 -4.08 -30.56 23.36
N GLU A 3 -4.19 -31.64 22.58
CA GLU A 3 -4.62 -31.59 21.18
C GLU A 3 -6.07 -31.10 21.00
N ILE A 4 -6.99 -31.55 21.86
CA ILE A 4 -8.41 -31.15 21.83
C ILE A 4 -8.55 -29.67 22.20
N CYS A 5 -7.77 -29.25 23.19
CA CYS A 5 -7.63 -27.87 23.60
C CYS A 5 -7.10 -26.97 22.46
N ALA A 6 -6.06 -27.42 21.74
CA ALA A 6 -5.53 -26.72 20.59
C ALA A 6 -6.53 -26.65 19.43
N LEU A 7 -7.22 -27.76 19.14
CA LEU A 7 -8.26 -27.84 18.13
C LEU A 7 -9.42 -26.89 18.43
N LEU A 8 -9.95 -26.87 19.65
CA LEU A 8 -11.04 -25.95 19.99
C LEU A 8 -10.57 -24.49 19.85
N THR A 9 -9.36 -24.19 20.35
CA THR A 9 -8.79 -22.84 20.29
C THR A 9 -8.59 -22.33 18.86
N SER A 10 -8.18 -23.19 17.93
CA SER A 10 -8.03 -22.82 16.52
C SER A 10 -9.37 -22.51 15.83
N ASN A 11 -10.48 -23.00 16.37
CA ASN A 11 -11.83 -22.77 15.82
C ASN A 11 -12.49 -21.48 16.34
N LEU A 12 -12.06 -20.94 17.49
CA LEU A 12 -12.73 -19.81 18.13
C LEU A 12 -12.54 -18.46 17.40
N SER A 13 -11.31 -18.14 17.02
CA SER A 13 -11.00 -16.84 16.39
C SER A 13 -11.54 -16.71 14.98
N PRO A 14 -11.44 -17.74 14.10
CA PRO A 14 -12.08 -17.66 12.80
C PRO A 14 -13.60 -17.50 12.87
N LEU A 15 -14.24 -18.17 13.83
CA LEU A 15 -15.68 -18.02 14.06
C LEU A 15 -16.04 -16.56 14.38
N SER A 16 -15.20 -15.84 15.13
CA SER A 16 -15.41 -14.41 15.45
C SER A 16 -15.55 -13.56 14.18
N THR A 17 -14.71 -13.80 13.18
CA THR A 17 -14.76 -13.06 11.91
C THR A 17 -16.01 -13.42 11.11
N VAL A 18 -16.39 -14.70 11.09
CA VAL A 18 -17.56 -15.19 10.34
C VAL A 18 -18.86 -14.62 10.90
N ILE A 19 -19.06 -14.66 12.22
CA ILE A 19 -20.29 -14.17 12.86
C ILE A 19 -20.54 -12.69 12.55
N ASP A 20 -19.50 -11.86 12.50
CA ASP A 20 -19.64 -10.43 12.29
C ASP A 20 -20.07 -10.11 10.85
N VAL A 21 -19.47 -10.76 9.86
CA VAL A 21 -19.82 -10.53 8.45
C VAL A 21 -21.16 -11.14 8.08
N VAL A 22 -21.52 -12.29 8.67
CA VAL A 22 -22.83 -12.90 8.48
C VAL A 22 -23.92 -12.05 9.14
N ALA A 23 -23.68 -11.55 10.35
CA ALA A 23 -24.59 -10.62 11.02
C ALA A 23 -24.81 -9.33 10.23
N ALA A 24 -23.75 -8.77 9.64
CA ALA A 24 -23.90 -7.60 8.76
C ALA A 24 -24.78 -7.94 7.54
N LEU A 25 -24.54 -9.07 6.89
CA LEU A 25 -25.32 -9.48 5.71
C LEU A 25 -26.79 -9.75 6.06
N SER A 26 -27.08 -10.40 7.18
CA SER A 26 -28.45 -10.67 7.64
C SER A 26 -29.19 -9.39 8.05
N CYS A 27 -28.51 -8.42 8.68
CA CYS A 27 -29.09 -7.10 8.97
C CYS A 27 -29.55 -6.38 7.69
N GLU A 28 -28.77 -6.46 6.60
CA GLU A 28 -29.17 -5.87 5.32
C GLU A 28 -30.29 -6.66 4.65
N ALA A 29 -30.23 -7.99 4.72
CA ALA A 29 -31.27 -8.87 4.18
C ALA A 29 -32.63 -8.60 4.84
N SER A 30 -32.66 -8.47 6.18
CA SER A 30 -33.86 -8.20 6.95
C SER A 30 -34.27 -6.73 6.99
N LYS A 31 -33.50 -5.84 6.35
CA LYS A 31 -33.67 -4.38 6.42
C LYS A 31 -33.73 -3.85 7.86
N ALA A 32 -32.92 -4.40 8.76
CA ALA A 32 -32.95 -4.06 10.17
C ALA A 32 -32.50 -2.61 10.45
N ASP A 33 -32.96 -2.05 11.56
CA ASP A 33 -32.42 -0.82 12.12
C ASP A 33 -31.07 -1.09 12.80
N VAL A 34 -30.00 -0.56 12.22
CA VAL A 34 -28.62 -0.70 12.70
C VAL A 34 -28.11 0.56 13.41
N SER A 35 -28.99 1.51 13.74
CA SER A 35 -28.60 2.80 14.33
C SER A 35 -27.81 2.63 15.62
N ASP A 36 -28.23 1.72 16.50
CA ASP A 36 -27.54 1.40 17.76
C ASP A 36 -26.14 0.82 17.52
N VAL A 37 -25.92 0.12 16.40
CA VAL A 37 -24.61 -0.45 16.00
C VAL A 37 -23.71 0.62 15.40
N VAL A 38 -24.25 1.43 14.48
CA VAL A 38 -23.49 2.44 13.74
C VAL A 38 -23.14 3.65 14.61
N THR A 39 -23.99 3.98 15.59
CA THR A 39 -23.74 5.04 16.58
C THR A 39 -23.09 4.54 17.86
N TYR A 40 -22.72 3.26 17.92
CA TYR A 40 -21.93 2.72 19.02
C TYR A 40 -20.54 3.42 19.02
N PHE A 41 -20.27 4.21 20.05
CA PHE A 41 -19.04 5.00 20.20
C PHE A 41 -18.32 4.67 21.51
N ASP A 42 -17.02 4.47 21.37
CA ASP A 42 -15.94 4.50 22.38
C ASP A 42 -16.39 4.27 23.83
N THR A 43 -16.94 3.08 24.07
CA THR A 43 -17.17 2.57 25.42
C THR A 43 -15.84 2.12 26.02
N ALA A 44 -15.78 1.91 27.35
CA ALA A 44 -14.58 1.33 27.98
C ALA A 44 -14.21 -0.06 27.40
N GLU A 45 -15.16 -0.70 26.71
CA GLU A 45 -15.05 -2.03 26.13
C GLU A 45 -14.54 -1.99 24.68
N LYS A 46 -13.22 -2.19 24.54
CA LYS A 46 -12.49 -2.10 23.25
C LYS A 46 -13.03 -3.04 22.18
N ASP A 47 -13.44 -4.25 22.56
CA ASP A 47 -13.92 -5.26 21.62
C ASP A 47 -15.30 -4.95 21.07
N GLN A 48 -16.20 -4.45 21.90
CA GLN A 48 -17.54 -4.03 21.48
C GLN A 48 -17.43 -2.88 20.46
N THR A 49 -16.57 -1.91 20.77
CA THR A 49 -16.25 -0.81 19.85
C THR A 49 -15.59 -1.31 18.55
N ALA A 50 -14.73 -2.33 18.62
CA ALA A 50 -14.13 -2.94 17.43
C ALA A 50 -15.17 -3.61 16.53
N VAL A 51 -16.09 -4.42 17.11
CA VAL A 51 -17.20 -5.04 16.36
C VAL A 51 -18.03 -3.98 15.66
N ALA A 52 -18.47 -2.96 16.40
CA ALA A 52 -19.27 -1.89 15.83
C ALA A 52 -18.57 -1.19 14.65
N ASN A 53 -17.27 -0.93 14.78
CA ASN A 53 -16.49 -0.33 13.70
C ASN A 53 -16.37 -1.24 12.48
N ASP A 54 -16.14 -2.54 12.68
CA ASP A 54 -16.07 -3.51 11.59
C ASP A 54 -17.42 -3.60 10.86
N MET A 55 -18.54 -3.63 11.60
CA MET A 55 -19.88 -3.58 11.03
C MET A 55 -20.16 -2.28 10.25
N LYS A 56 -19.69 -1.13 10.73
CA LYS A 56 -19.83 0.15 10.00
C LYS A 56 -19.18 0.07 8.62
N VAL A 57 -18.03 -0.59 8.49
CA VAL A 57 -17.37 -0.80 7.19
C VAL A 57 -18.24 -1.63 6.24
N MET A 58 -18.90 -2.67 6.77
CA MET A 58 -19.78 -3.52 5.99
C MET A 58 -20.95 -2.73 5.37
N PHE A 59 -21.53 -1.82 6.15
CA PHE A 59 -22.69 -1.02 5.74
C PHE A 59 -22.38 0.21 4.88
N VAL A 60 -21.10 0.50 4.57
CA VAL A 60 -20.74 1.69 3.76
C VAL A 60 -21.46 1.67 2.42
N GLY A 61 -22.30 2.69 2.18
CA GLY A 61 -23.08 2.85 0.95
C GLY A 61 -24.37 2.03 0.88
N SER A 62 -24.71 1.29 1.95
CA SER A 62 -25.97 0.55 2.04
C SER A 62 -27.18 1.47 2.03
N LYS A 63 -28.26 1.00 1.41
CA LYS A 63 -29.62 1.59 1.43
C LYS A 63 -30.67 0.59 1.92
N LEU A 64 -30.25 -0.59 2.37
CA LEU A 64 -31.13 -1.66 2.80
C LEU A 64 -31.43 -1.60 4.30
N VAL A 65 -30.51 -1.07 5.12
CA VAL A 65 -30.70 -0.91 6.57
C VAL A 65 -31.55 0.30 6.93
N GLY A 66 -32.09 0.31 8.16
CA GLY A 66 -32.89 1.40 8.74
C GLY A 66 -34.39 1.10 8.89
N GLY A 67 -34.78 -0.18 8.89
CA GLY A 67 -36.17 -0.63 9.05
C GLY A 67 -36.49 -1.10 10.47
N VAL A 68 -36.62 -2.41 10.67
CA VAL A 68 -37.15 -2.99 11.93
C VAL A 68 -36.08 -3.00 13.02
N ARG A 69 -36.39 -2.42 14.18
CA ARG A 69 -35.53 -2.50 15.37
C ARG A 69 -35.76 -3.83 16.09
N ASP A 70 -34.67 -4.54 16.38
CA ASP A 70 -34.69 -5.82 17.07
C ASP A 70 -33.44 -5.98 17.97
N VAL A 71 -33.60 -6.68 19.10
CA VAL A 71 -32.54 -6.88 20.09
C VAL A 71 -31.40 -7.75 19.54
N ALA A 72 -31.68 -8.67 18.63
CA ALA A 72 -30.67 -9.49 17.96
C ALA A 72 -29.76 -8.68 17.02
N VAL A 73 -30.14 -7.43 16.71
CA VAL A 73 -29.38 -6.48 15.90
C VAL A 73 -28.71 -5.43 16.78
N SER A 74 -29.47 -4.78 17.68
CA SER A 74 -28.89 -3.75 18.56
C SER A 74 -27.86 -4.32 19.55
N GLY A 75 -28.00 -5.58 19.95
CA GLY A 75 -27.09 -6.28 20.86
C GLY A 75 -25.78 -6.78 20.21
N ILE A 76 -25.60 -6.67 18.88
CA ILE A 76 -24.43 -7.24 18.19
C ILE A 76 -23.10 -6.76 18.80
N PRO A 77 -22.85 -5.44 19.00
CA PRO A 77 -21.58 -4.98 19.55
C PRO A 77 -21.26 -5.60 20.91
N GLU A 78 -22.25 -5.72 21.79
CA GLU A 78 -22.09 -6.28 23.12
C GLU A 78 -21.82 -7.79 23.06
N ILE A 79 -22.70 -8.55 22.42
CA ILE A 79 -22.64 -10.01 22.36
C ILE A 79 -21.36 -10.49 21.65
N HIS A 80 -21.08 -9.94 20.46
CA HIS A 80 -19.91 -10.34 19.68
C HIS A 80 -18.62 -9.80 20.29
N GLY A 81 -18.66 -8.62 20.92
CA GLY A 81 -17.51 -8.02 21.60
C GLY A 81 -17.08 -8.84 22.82
N VAL A 82 -18.03 -9.27 23.66
CA VAL A 82 -17.76 -10.15 24.81
C VAL A 82 -17.18 -11.49 24.35
N TYR A 83 -17.66 -12.05 23.24
CA TYR A 83 -17.07 -13.25 22.65
C TYR A 83 -15.62 -13.02 22.19
N ARG A 84 -15.35 -11.96 21.40
CA ARG A 84 -13.98 -11.62 20.93
C ARG A 84 -13.01 -11.43 22.09
N GLU A 85 -13.43 -10.75 23.15
CA GLU A 85 -12.64 -10.56 24.36
C GLU A 85 -12.31 -11.91 25.02
N THR A 86 -13.33 -12.74 25.23
CA THR A 86 -13.21 -14.05 25.86
C THR A 86 -12.29 -14.96 25.05
N VAL A 87 -12.44 -15.01 23.73
CA VAL A 87 -11.57 -15.78 22.84
C VAL A 87 -10.12 -15.33 22.96
N ARG A 88 -9.86 -14.01 22.98
CA ARG A 88 -8.49 -13.50 23.14
C ARG A 88 -7.90 -13.93 24.48
N TRP A 89 -8.68 -13.88 25.55
CA TRP A 89 -8.26 -14.29 26.88
C TRP A 89 -7.94 -15.79 26.93
N VAL A 90 -8.80 -16.63 26.36
CA VAL A 90 -8.59 -18.10 26.27
C VAL A 90 -7.31 -18.36 25.48
N GLN A 91 -7.16 -17.79 24.29
CA GLN A 91 -5.96 -17.96 23.47
C GLN A 91 -4.68 -17.52 24.19
N ALA A 92 -4.71 -16.41 24.94
CA ALA A 92 -3.57 -15.96 25.73
C ALA A 92 -3.21 -16.92 26.87
N LYS A 93 -4.21 -17.59 27.48
CA LYS A 93 -3.97 -18.68 28.44
C LYS A 93 -3.41 -19.92 27.76
N MET A 94 -3.96 -20.32 26.62
CA MET A 94 -3.49 -21.50 25.87
C MET A 94 -2.04 -21.33 25.41
N ARG A 95 -1.68 -20.16 24.84
CA ARG A 95 -0.31 -19.88 24.41
C ARG A 95 0.71 -20.00 25.56
N ARG A 96 0.39 -19.48 26.74
CA ARG A 96 1.24 -19.59 27.94
C ARG A 96 1.36 -21.03 28.45
N LYS A 97 0.31 -21.83 28.29
CA LYS A 97 0.29 -23.21 28.78
C LYS A 97 0.99 -24.17 27.82
N LEU A 98 0.81 -24.00 26.51
CA LEU A 98 1.52 -24.76 25.46
C LEU A 98 3.04 -24.50 25.46
N THR A 99 3.47 -23.33 25.95
CA THR A 99 4.90 -23.00 26.14
C THR A 99 5.47 -23.51 27.46
N SER A 100 4.65 -24.04 28.36
CA SER A 100 5.09 -24.67 29.61
C SER A 100 5.28 -26.18 29.41
N SER A 101 6.30 -26.76 30.02
CA SER A 101 6.60 -28.21 29.95
C SER A 101 5.62 -29.11 30.73
N VAL A 102 4.46 -28.57 31.15
CA VAL A 102 3.46 -29.27 31.97
C VAL A 102 2.12 -29.25 31.24
N GLY A 103 1.60 -30.44 30.91
CA GLY A 103 0.32 -30.63 30.21
C GLY A 103 -0.91 -30.10 30.95
N PHE A 104 -2.07 -30.11 30.29
CA PHE A 104 -3.33 -29.69 30.90
C PHE A 104 -3.92 -30.74 31.84
N GLU A 105 -4.04 -30.39 33.13
CA GLU A 105 -4.89 -31.14 34.06
C GLU A 105 -6.38 -30.86 33.80
N SER A 106 -7.24 -31.86 33.99
CA SER A 106 -8.70 -31.78 33.79
C SER A 106 -9.34 -30.52 34.40
N LYS A 107 -9.02 -30.20 35.68
CA LYS A 107 -9.56 -29.02 36.38
C LYS A 107 -9.08 -27.69 35.78
N ALA A 108 -7.88 -27.65 35.21
CA ALA A 108 -7.33 -26.46 34.60
C ALA A 108 -7.99 -26.18 33.24
N VAL A 109 -8.39 -27.22 32.51
CA VAL A 109 -9.13 -27.13 31.25
C VAL A 109 -10.48 -26.46 31.50
N VAL A 110 -11.29 -27.00 32.41
CA VAL A 110 -12.62 -26.44 32.75
C VAL A 110 -12.50 -24.97 33.13
N LYS A 111 -11.59 -24.61 34.04
CA LYS A 111 -11.35 -23.20 34.44
C LYS A 111 -10.91 -22.27 33.31
N THR A 112 -10.29 -22.82 32.26
CA THR A 112 -9.77 -22.02 31.14
C THR A 112 -10.82 -21.80 30.08
N PHE A 113 -11.73 -22.75 29.86
CA PHE A 113 -12.68 -22.70 28.76
C PHE A 113 -14.12 -22.42 29.20
N MET A 114 -14.47 -22.61 30.47
CA MET A 114 -15.78 -22.26 31.04
C MET A 114 -16.26 -20.84 30.67
N PRO A 115 -15.41 -19.80 30.65
CA PRO A 115 -15.86 -18.46 30.26
C PRO A 115 -16.44 -18.35 28.84
N LEU A 116 -16.21 -19.33 27.95
CA LEU A 116 -16.79 -19.35 26.60
C LEU A 116 -18.24 -19.82 26.56
N GLU A 117 -18.76 -20.44 27.61
CA GLU A 117 -20.09 -21.05 27.61
C GLU A 117 -21.18 -20.03 27.31
N MET A 118 -21.28 -18.98 28.13
CA MET A 118 -22.29 -17.92 27.95
C MET A 118 -22.10 -17.16 26.64
N PRO A 119 -20.90 -16.64 26.29
CA PRO A 119 -20.73 -15.91 25.03
C PRO A 119 -21.05 -16.73 23.78
N LEU A 120 -20.75 -18.04 23.77
CA LEU A 120 -21.13 -18.89 22.63
C LEU A 120 -22.63 -19.14 22.57
N MET A 121 -23.30 -19.31 23.71
CA MET A 121 -24.75 -19.46 23.76
C MET A 121 -25.46 -18.19 23.29
N ASP A 122 -25.03 -17.03 23.79
CA ASP A 122 -25.59 -15.72 23.43
C ASP A 122 -25.41 -15.44 21.93
N LEU A 123 -24.27 -15.84 21.35
CA LEU A 123 -24.06 -15.78 19.89
C LEU A 123 -25.05 -16.63 19.11
N GLY A 124 -25.28 -17.87 19.55
CA GLY A 124 -26.25 -18.75 18.92
C GLY A 124 -27.67 -18.19 19.03
N GLU A 125 -28.10 -17.73 20.21
CA GLU A 125 -29.42 -17.12 20.40
C GLU A 125 -29.59 -15.84 19.57
N SER A 126 -28.57 -14.99 19.51
CA SER A 126 -28.55 -13.77 18.69
C SER A 126 -28.66 -14.09 17.19
N SER A 127 -27.90 -15.08 16.71
CA SER A 127 -27.95 -15.54 15.32
C SER A 127 -29.31 -16.16 14.95
N LEU A 128 -29.90 -16.98 15.83
CA LEU A 128 -31.27 -17.50 15.67
C LEU A 128 -32.31 -16.36 15.60
N GLY A 129 -32.12 -15.29 16.37
CA GLY A 129 -32.95 -14.09 16.29
C GLY A 129 -32.89 -13.44 14.90
N ARG A 130 -31.69 -13.25 14.36
CA ARG A 130 -31.49 -12.68 13.01
C ARG A 130 -31.97 -13.59 11.88
N VAL A 131 -31.93 -14.91 12.07
CA VAL A 131 -32.59 -15.87 11.17
C VAL A 131 -34.09 -15.59 11.08
N LYS A 132 -34.77 -15.51 12.23
CA LYS A 132 -36.22 -15.22 12.29
C LYS A 132 -36.56 -13.87 11.65
N LEU A 133 -35.74 -12.84 11.88
CA LEU A 133 -35.89 -11.54 11.22
C LEU A 133 -35.75 -11.63 9.70
N SER A 134 -34.77 -12.40 9.21
CA SER A 134 -34.53 -12.58 7.77
C SER A 134 -35.71 -13.30 7.10
N ILE A 135 -36.24 -14.36 7.73
CA ILE A 135 -37.46 -15.05 7.24
C ILE A 135 -38.65 -14.08 7.23
N GLY A 136 -38.84 -13.31 8.30
CA GLY A 136 -39.92 -12.32 8.40
C GLY A 136 -39.84 -11.18 7.39
N ALA A 137 -38.68 -10.96 6.76
CA ALA A 137 -38.50 -9.97 5.71
C ALA A 137 -38.91 -10.46 4.31
N ILE A 138 -39.24 -11.75 4.16
CA ILE A 138 -39.73 -12.32 2.89
C ILE A 138 -41.18 -11.89 2.68
N GLU A 139 -41.43 -11.10 1.63
CA GLU A 139 -42.78 -10.59 1.31
C GLU A 139 -43.73 -11.69 0.78
N ASP A 140 -43.19 -12.72 0.13
CA ASP A 140 -43.96 -13.86 -0.39
C ASP A 140 -44.27 -14.86 0.75
N VAL A 141 -45.57 -15.00 1.07
CA VAL A 141 -46.04 -15.80 2.20
C VAL A 141 -45.73 -17.29 2.04
N ASP A 142 -45.79 -17.84 0.82
CA ASP A 142 -45.47 -19.26 0.58
C ASP A 142 -43.99 -19.53 0.79
N VAL A 143 -43.14 -18.66 0.22
CA VAL A 143 -41.68 -18.75 0.37
C VAL A 143 -41.27 -18.56 1.83
N CYS A 144 -41.89 -17.62 2.54
CA CYS A 144 -41.67 -17.39 3.96
C CYS A 144 -42.02 -18.62 4.81
N PHE A 145 -43.23 -19.18 4.60
CA PHE A 145 -43.69 -20.38 5.32
C PHE A 145 -42.76 -21.57 5.10
N ARG A 146 -42.43 -21.85 3.84
CA ARG A 146 -41.55 -22.97 3.47
C ARG A 146 -40.11 -22.79 3.97
N ALA A 147 -39.56 -21.57 3.92
CA ALA A 147 -38.25 -21.29 4.48
C ALA A 147 -38.22 -21.50 6.00
N SER A 148 -39.30 -21.11 6.70
CA SER A 148 -39.48 -21.36 8.14
C SER A 148 -39.54 -22.86 8.44
N GLU A 149 -40.33 -23.62 7.70
CA GLU A 149 -40.47 -25.07 7.87
C GLU A 149 -39.12 -25.80 7.65
N MET A 150 -38.37 -25.44 6.61
CA MET A 150 -37.05 -26.01 6.35
C MET A 150 -36.07 -25.70 7.48
N PHE A 151 -36.02 -24.45 7.93
CA PHE A 151 -35.16 -24.03 9.03
C PHE A 151 -35.51 -24.75 10.34
N GLU A 152 -36.78 -24.81 10.72
CA GLU A 152 -37.24 -25.46 11.96
C GLU A 152 -36.98 -26.97 11.97
N LYS A 153 -37.00 -27.61 10.79
CA LYS A 153 -36.72 -29.03 10.63
C LYS A 153 -35.22 -29.37 10.70
N SER A 154 -34.38 -28.51 10.13
CA SER A 154 -32.98 -28.82 9.86
C SER A 154 -31.99 -28.12 10.81
N CYS A 155 -32.38 -27.02 11.46
CA CYS A 155 -31.54 -26.29 12.42
C CYS A 155 -32.03 -26.49 13.86
N CYS A 156 -31.13 -26.37 14.84
CA CYS A 156 -31.52 -26.46 16.24
C CYS A 156 -32.36 -25.25 16.69
N SER A 157 -33.36 -25.50 17.53
CA SER A 157 -34.16 -24.45 18.17
C SER A 157 -33.40 -23.75 19.31
N PHE A 158 -33.96 -22.66 19.83
CA PHE A 158 -33.47 -22.00 21.05
C PHE A 158 -33.35 -22.98 22.22
N ASP A 159 -34.38 -23.81 22.45
CA ASP A 159 -34.35 -24.82 23.51
C ASP A 159 -33.31 -25.91 23.24
N GLY A 160 -33.13 -26.30 21.98
CA GLY A 160 -32.10 -27.27 21.58
C GLY A 160 -30.68 -26.74 21.81
N LEU A 161 -30.44 -25.46 21.51
CA LEU A 161 -29.19 -24.78 21.80
C LEU A 161 -28.92 -24.74 23.31
N ARG A 162 -29.88 -24.28 24.10
CA ARG A 162 -29.78 -24.17 25.56
C ARG A 162 -29.54 -25.54 26.21
N SER A 163 -30.29 -26.56 25.79
CA SER A 163 -30.09 -27.95 26.26
C SER A 163 -28.67 -28.46 25.97
N GLY A 164 -28.08 -28.06 24.84
CA GLY A 164 -26.69 -28.36 24.51
C GLY A 164 -25.69 -27.73 25.48
N PHE A 165 -25.91 -26.49 25.92
CA PHE A 165 -25.06 -25.83 26.90
C PHE A 165 -25.31 -26.31 28.34
N GLU A 166 -26.52 -26.77 28.67
CA GLU A 166 -26.78 -27.44 29.95
C GLU A 166 -25.87 -28.67 30.15
N LEU A 167 -25.59 -29.42 29.07
CA LEU A 167 -24.63 -30.53 29.11
C LEU A 167 -23.18 -30.07 29.37
N VAL A 168 -22.79 -28.92 28.80
CA VAL A 168 -21.47 -28.30 29.08
C VAL A 168 -21.35 -27.96 30.56
N SER A 169 -22.36 -27.29 31.11
CA SER A 169 -22.45 -26.96 32.54
C SER A 169 -22.38 -28.20 33.44
N GLN A 170 -23.13 -29.26 33.11
CA GLN A 170 -23.11 -30.51 33.88
C GLN A 170 -21.72 -31.18 33.86
N ALA A 171 -21.07 -31.24 32.70
CA ALA A 171 -19.71 -31.79 32.58
C ALA A 171 -18.67 -30.95 33.34
N ALA A 172 -18.81 -29.62 33.34
CA ALA A 172 -17.97 -28.71 34.11
C ALA A 172 -18.09 -28.97 35.63
N LEU A 173 -19.32 -29.11 36.13
CA LEU A 173 -19.61 -29.39 37.54
C LEU A 173 -19.07 -30.75 37.98
N GLY A 174 -19.18 -31.76 37.11
CA GLY A 174 -18.60 -33.09 37.30
C GLY A 174 -17.07 -33.12 37.33
N ARG A 175 -16.40 -32.01 36.98
CA ARG A 175 -14.93 -31.90 36.83
C ARG A 175 -14.34 -32.91 35.82
N ASP A 176 -15.16 -33.34 34.87
CA ASP A 176 -14.74 -34.12 33.72
C ASP A 176 -14.28 -33.17 32.61
N GLY A 177 -12.98 -32.90 32.56
CA GLY A 177 -12.39 -32.01 31.58
C GLY A 177 -12.46 -32.55 30.15
N MET A 178 -12.54 -33.88 29.96
CA MET A 178 -12.66 -34.46 28.62
C MET A 178 -14.09 -34.32 28.12
N GLY A 179 -15.08 -34.74 28.93
CA GLY A 179 -16.50 -34.57 28.62
C GLY A 179 -16.87 -33.10 28.44
N PHE A 180 -16.36 -32.21 29.31
CA PHE A 180 -16.56 -30.77 29.18
C PHE A 180 -16.08 -30.23 27.83
N MET A 181 -14.88 -30.62 27.37
CA MET A 181 -14.36 -30.16 26.09
C MET A 181 -15.12 -30.74 24.91
N GLN A 182 -15.59 -31.99 24.99
CA GLN A 182 -16.42 -32.61 23.96
C GLN A 182 -17.76 -31.88 23.81
N GLU A 183 -18.45 -31.60 24.92
CA GLU A 183 -19.72 -30.87 24.89
C GLU A 183 -19.55 -29.41 24.47
N LEU A 184 -18.47 -28.76 24.89
CA LEU A 184 -18.18 -27.39 24.47
C LEU A 184 -17.88 -27.32 22.96
N TYR A 185 -17.12 -28.29 22.43
CA TYR A 185 -16.86 -28.39 20.99
C TYR A 185 -18.14 -28.71 20.21
N ALA A 186 -18.99 -29.60 20.72
CA ALA A 186 -20.30 -29.88 20.13
C ALA A 186 -21.18 -28.63 20.09
N SER A 187 -21.17 -27.82 21.15
CA SER A 187 -21.91 -26.56 21.22
C SER A 187 -21.36 -25.50 20.26
N LEU A 188 -20.03 -25.40 20.13
CA LEU A 188 -19.37 -24.56 19.13
C LEU A 188 -19.80 -24.94 17.70
N ARG A 189 -19.90 -26.24 17.41
CA ARG A 189 -20.38 -26.74 16.12
C ARG A 189 -21.84 -26.38 15.88
N ARG A 190 -22.72 -26.52 16.88
CA ARG A 190 -24.13 -26.10 16.78
C ARG A 190 -24.23 -24.59 16.47
N VAL A 191 -23.46 -23.76 17.15
CA VAL A 191 -23.41 -22.31 16.87
C VAL A 191 -22.96 -22.03 15.43
N ARG A 192 -21.95 -22.75 14.92
CA ARG A 192 -21.53 -22.62 13.51
C ARG A 192 -22.65 -23.02 12.54
N GLU A 193 -23.37 -24.09 12.82
CA GLU A 193 -24.50 -24.54 12.02
C GLU A 193 -25.62 -23.47 11.99
N ILE A 194 -25.93 -22.85 13.13
CA ILE A 194 -26.87 -21.72 13.21
C ILE A 194 -26.40 -20.55 12.34
N VAL A 195 -25.12 -20.16 12.43
CA VAL A 195 -24.54 -19.05 11.65
C VAL A 195 -24.54 -19.36 10.15
N ALA A 196 -24.35 -20.62 9.77
CA ALA A 196 -24.48 -21.05 8.37
C ALA A 196 -25.92 -20.93 7.87
N TRP A 197 -26.91 -21.25 8.69
CA TRP A 197 -28.33 -21.00 8.41
C TRP A 197 -28.65 -19.51 8.29
N GLU A 198 -28.10 -18.68 9.17
CA GLU A 198 -28.21 -17.21 9.09
C GLU A 198 -27.68 -16.70 7.75
N ALA A 199 -26.50 -17.16 7.33
CA ALA A 199 -25.90 -16.78 6.05
C ALA A 199 -26.73 -17.26 4.85
N ALA A 200 -27.18 -18.52 4.85
CA ALA A 200 -27.96 -19.11 3.75
C ALA A 200 -29.29 -18.37 3.55
N LEU A 201 -29.99 -18.04 4.63
CA LEU A 201 -31.23 -17.27 4.59
C LEU A 201 -31.00 -15.83 4.17
N ALA A 202 -29.94 -15.18 4.65
CA ALA A 202 -29.59 -13.84 4.21
C ALA A 202 -29.33 -13.80 2.68
N LEU A 203 -28.61 -14.79 2.14
CA LEU A 203 -28.41 -14.94 0.70
C LEU A 203 -29.73 -15.12 -0.05
N LEU A 204 -30.60 -16.02 0.42
CA LEU A 204 -31.91 -16.27 -0.17
C LEU A 204 -32.76 -14.99 -0.24
N VAL A 205 -32.88 -14.27 0.87
CA VAL A 205 -33.67 -13.04 0.98
C VAL A 205 -33.14 -11.96 0.05
N LEU A 206 -31.82 -11.78 -0.01
CA LEU A 206 -31.19 -10.82 -0.93
C LEU A 206 -31.42 -11.19 -2.39
N ASP A 207 -31.37 -12.49 -2.73
CA ASP A 207 -31.62 -12.97 -4.10
C ASP A 207 -33.08 -12.77 -4.51
N ILE A 208 -34.04 -13.04 -3.62
CA ILE A 208 -35.46 -12.77 -3.84
C ILE A 208 -35.68 -11.27 -4.07
N ASN A 209 -35.08 -10.41 -3.24
CA ASN A 209 -35.19 -8.96 -3.36
C ASN A 209 -34.61 -8.44 -4.68
N GLU A 210 -33.48 -8.99 -5.12
CA GLU A 210 -32.84 -8.63 -6.39
C GLU A 210 -33.70 -9.04 -7.60
N LEU A 211 -34.21 -10.29 -7.62
CA LEU A 211 -35.12 -10.76 -8.67
C LEU A 211 -36.41 -9.94 -8.74
N ASN A 212 -36.99 -9.57 -7.58
CA ASN A 212 -38.18 -8.73 -7.53
C ASN A 212 -37.91 -7.31 -8.06
N ALA A 213 -36.72 -6.77 -7.80
CA ALA A 213 -36.32 -5.46 -8.34
C ALA A 213 -36.10 -5.49 -9.87
N GLU A 214 -35.56 -6.60 -10.41
CA GLU A 214 -35.42 -6.80 -11.85
C GLU A 214 -36.77 -6.91 -12.57
N ARG A 215 -37.70 -7.72 -12.03
CA ARG A 215 -39.06 -7.88 -12.57
C ARG A 215 -39.86 -6.58 -12.58
N ALA A 216 -39.63 -5.69 -11.62
CA ALA A 216 -40.36 -4.42 -11.50
C ALA A 216 -39.96 -3.35 -12.53
N ASN A 217 -38.89 -3.55 -13.32
CA ASN A 217 -38.41 -2.69 -14.42
C ASN A 217 -38.33 -1.17 -14.11
N ASP A 218 -38.14 -0.81 -12.84
CA ASP A 218 -38.19 0.58 -12.38
C ASP A 218 -36.79 1.05 -11.97
N LYS A 219 -36.18 1.94 -12.78
CA LYS A 219 -34.85 2.53 -12.51
C LYS A 219 -34.79 3.24 -11.14
N LYS A 220 -35.93 3.70 -10.60
CA LYS A 220 -36.01 4.32 -9.27
C LYS A 220 -35.94 3.29 -8.13
N LYS A 221 -36.45 2.06 -8.31
CA LYS A 221 -36.33 0.96 -7.34
C LYS A 221 -34.92 0.34 -7.34
N LYS A 222 -34.25 0.21 -8.51
CA LYS A 222 -32.86 -0.29 -8.57
C LYS A 222 -31.89 0.52 -7.69
N ASN A 223 -32.06 1.84 -7.60
CA ASN A 223 -31.26 2.70 -6.74
C ASN A 223 -31.57 2.60 -5.23
N LYS A 224 -32.63 1.89 -4.81
CA LYS A 224 -33.03 1.68 -3.40
C LYS A 224 -32.58 0.33 -2.83
N VAL A 225 -32.03 -0.57 -3.63
CA VAL A 225 -31.61 -1.93 -3.21
C VAL A 225 -30.08 -2.05 -3.15
N ALA A 226 -29.39 -0.96 -2.80
CA ALA A 226 -27.93 -0.98 -2.73
C ALA A 226 -27.47 -1.65 -1.43
N LEU A 227 -26.82 -2.80 -1.55
CA LEU A 227 -26.12 -3.46 -0.45
C LEU A 227 -24.84 -2.67 -0.10
N GLY A 228 -24.41 -2.72 1.15
CA GLY A 228 -23.14 -2.15 1.59
C GLY A 228 -21.96 -2.71 0.79
N LYS A 229 -20.94 -1.88 0.53
CA LYS A 229 -19.78 -2.28 -0.29
C LYS A 229 -19.09 -3.52 0.28
N GLY A 230 -18.88 -3.58 1.59
CA GLY A 230 -18.27 -4.72 2.27
C GLY A 230 -19.14 -5.96 2.18
N SER A 231 -20.42 -5.84 2.54
CA SER A 231 -21.38 -6.94 2.46
C SER A 231 -21.59 -7.46 1.05
N SER A 232 -21.46 -6.63 0.01
CA SER A 232 -21.52 -7.06 -1.40
C SER A 232 -20.39 -8.01 -1.76
N VAL A 233 -19.17 -7.75 -1.26
CA VAL A 233 -18.04 -8.65 -1.48
C VAL A 233 -18.26 -9.95 -0.71
N ILE A 234 -18.71 -9.87 0.54
CA ILE A 234 -19.01 -11.07 1.34
C ILE A 234 -20.11 -11.92 0.70
N ARG A 235 -21.20 -11.31 0.25
CA ARG A 235 -22.29 -12.00 -0.47
C ARG A 235 -21.74 -12.80 -1.66
N GLN A 236 -20.85 -12.20 -2.44
CA GLN A 236 -20.22 -12.86 -3.59
C GLN A 236 -19.37 -14.06 -3.16
N LEU A 237 -18.49 -13.88 -2.16
CA LEU A 237 -17.63 -14.95 -1.65
C LEU A 237 -18.42 -16.13 -1.07
N LEU A 238 -19.51 -15.85 -0.35
CA LEU A 238 -20.39 -16.90 0.18
C LEU A 238 -21.15 -17.61 -0.93
N LYS A 239 -21.60 -16.91 -1.97
CA LYS A 239 -22.24 -17.53 -3.14
C LYS A 239 -21.31 -18.47 -3.91
N GLU A 240 -20.05 -18.08 -4.06
CA GLU A 240 -19.01 -18.92 -4.69
C GLU A 240 -18.76 -20.21 -3.89
N SER A 241 -18.95 -20.17 -2.57
CA SER A 241 -18.79 -21.34 -1.70
C SER A 241 -19.92 -22.38 -1.88
N VAL A 242 -21.14 -21.96 -2.23
CA VAL A 242 -22.33 -22.84 -2.35
C VAL A 242 -22.65 -23.29 -3.80
N GLN A 243 -21.71 -23.12 -4.74
CA GLN A 243 -21.81 -23.52 -6.16
C GLN A 243 -23.14 -23.08 -6.84
N SER A 244 -23.63 -21.88 -6.54
CA SER A 244 -24.85 -21.38 -7.17
C SER A 244 -24.55 -20.83 -8.58
N GLU A 245 -24.88 -21.57 -9.63
CA GLU A 245 -25.00 -20.98 -10.98
C GLU A 245 -26.16 -19.98 -11.00
N CYS A 246 -25.87 -18.76 -11.46
CA CYS A 246 -26.76 -17.61 -11.49
C CYS A 246 -28.00 -17.88 -12.38
N GLY A 247 -29.21 -17.72 -11.84
CA GLY A 247 -30.41 -17.54 -12.67
C GLY A 247 -31.77 -17.97 -12.10
N VAL A 248 -31.82 -18.87 -11.11
CA VAL A 248 -33.10 -19.29 -10.49
C VAL A 248 -32.90 -19.49 -8.98
N VAL A 249 -33.57 -18.67 -8.15
CA VAL A 249 -33.67 -18.93 -6.71
C VAL A 249 -34.49 -20.20 -6.53
N LYS A 250 -33.83 -21.29 -6.15
CA LYS A 250 -34.50 -22.53 -5.78
C LYS A 250 -34.48 -22.64 -4.27
N LEU A 251 -35.60 -22.33 -3.64
CA LEU A 251 -35.81 -22.51 -2.19
C LEU A 251 -35.41 -23.93 -1.73
N GLU A 252 -35.59 -24.93 -2.61
CA GLU A 252 -35.17 -26.33 -2.43
C GLU A 252 -33.67 -26.52 -2.17
N MET A 253 -32.83 -25.53 -2.47
CA MET A 253 -31.38 -25.56 -2.21
C MET A 253 -31.00 -24.97 -0.85
N LEU A 254 -31.93 -24.43 -0.08
CA LEU A 254 -31.64 -23.73 1.18
C LEU A 254 -30.94 -24.64 2.21
N ASP A 255 -31.44 -25.87 2.41
CA ASP A 255 -30.81 -26.87 3.27
C ASP A 255 -29.38 -27.19 2.82
N LYS A 256 -29.19 -27.31 1.50
CA LYS A 256 -27.88 -27.57 0.89
C LYS A 256 -26.93 -26.40 1.13
N TRP A 257 -27.39 -25.16 0.91
CA TRP A 257 -26.59 -23.96 1.15
C TRP A 257 -26.16 -23.85 2.61
N ALA A 258 -27.07 -24.10 3.55
CA ALA A 258 -26.75 -24.10 4.98
C ALA A 258 -25.71 -25.20 5.32
N LEU A 259 -25.83 -26.39 4.74
CA LEU A 259 -24.85 -27.46 4.91
C LEU A 259 -23.48 -27.10 4.32
N ASP A 260 -23.45 -26.63 3.07
CA ASP A 260 -22.23 -26.23 2.36
C ASP A 260 -21.51 -25.09 3.10
N LEU A 261 -22.24 -24.10 3.61
CA LEU A 261 -21.70 -23.00 4.42
C LEU A 261 -21.20 -23.47 5.78
N SER A 262 -21.88 -24.42 6.43
CA SER A 262 -21.44 -24.99 7.71
C SER A 262 -20.10 -25.71 7.56
N LEU A 263 -19.93 -26.46 6.45
CA LEU A 263 -18.66 -27.11 6.10
C LEU A 263 -17.58 -26.08 5.74
N PHE A 264 -17.94 -25.05 4.97
CA PHE A 264 -17.02 -23.98 4.56
C PHE A 264 -16.51 -23.16 5.76
N PHE A 265 -17.34 -22.94 6.78
CA PHE A 265 -16.95 -22.24 8.02
C PHE A 265 -16.11 -23.10 8.97
N ASP A 266 -15.78 -24.34 8.60
CA ASP A 266 -14.78 -25.14 9.32
C ASP A 266 -13.36 -24.68 8.95
N PRO A 267 -12.50 -24.35 9.94
CA PRO A 267 -11.09 -24.01 9.69
C PRO A 267 -10.27 -25.07 8.93
N LYS A 268 -10.78 -26.29 8.78
CA LYS A 268 -10.15 -27.34 7.96
C LYS A 268 -10.37 -27.15 6.47
N ASP A 269 -11.32 -26.31 6.05
CA ASP A 269 -11.55 -26.04 4.63
C ASP A 269 -10.40 -25.22 4.03
N LEU A 270 -9.88 -25.67 2.88
CA LEU A 270 -8.71 -25.08 2.23
C LEU A 270 -8.93 -23.66 1.71
N LYS A 271 -10.19 -23.27 1.45
CA LYS A 271 -10.55 -21.95 0.95
C LYS A 271 -10.90 -20.96 2.07
N PHE A 272 -11.12 -21.46 3.28
CA PHE A 272 -11.55 -20.63 4.40
C PHE A 272 -10.51 -19.59 4.83
N ASP A 273 -9.22 -19.93 4.84
CA ASP A 273 -8.14 -18.97 5.13
C ASP A 273 -8.11 -17.80 4.13
N SER A 274 -8.37 -18.08 2.84
CA SER A 274 -8.48 -17.06 1.80
C SER A 274 -9.68 -16.15 2.05
N PHE A 275 -10.82 -16.72 2.45
CA PHE A 275 -12.00 -15.96 2.85
C PHE A 275 -11.71 -15.03 4.04
N LEU A 276 -11.10 -15.53 5.11
CA LEU A 276 -10.73 -14.71 6.27
C LEU A 276 -9.78 -13.56 5.90
N LYS A 277 -8.84 -13.80 4.98
CA LYS A 277 -7.94 -12.76 4.47
C LYS A 277 -8.72 -11.68 3.71
N ASN A 278 -9.66 -12.07 2.86
CA ASN A 278 -10.53 -11.12 2.16
C ASN A 278 -11.38 -10.30 3.14
N VAL A 279 -11.95 -10.94 4.18
CA VAL A 279 -12.69 -10.21 5.23
C VAL A 279 -11.79 -9.19 5.91
N LYS A 280 -10.57 -9.59 6.27
CA LYS A 280 -9.59 -8.70 6.89
C LYS A 280 -9.25 -7.51 5.98
N GLU A 281 -9.02 -7.75 4.70
CA GLU A 281 -8.76 -6.68 3.72
C GLU A 281 -9.95 -5.71 3.62
N ILE A 282 -11.20 -6.20 3.64
CA ILE A 282 -12.40 -5.35 3.65
C ILE A 282 -12.44 -4.48 4.89
N VAL A 283 -12.31 -5.07 6.08
CA VAL A 283 -12.38 -4.36 7.37
C VAL A 283 -11.21 -3.38 7.52
N GLU A 284 -10.03 -3.70 6.98
CA GLU A 284 -8.85 -2.82 6.97
C GLU A 284 -8.89 -1.73 5.88
N SER A 285 -9.62 -1.94 4.78
CA SER A 285 -9.78 -0.96 3.67
C SER A 285 -10.55 0.32 4.06
N ASN A 286 -10.96 0.40 5.32
CA ASN A 286 -11.84 1.36 5.96
C ASN A 286 -11.70 2.83 5.49
N GLU A 287 -12.76 3.41 4.93
CA GLU A 287 -12.88 4.87 4.68
C GLU A 287 -12.93 5.68 6.00
N SER A 288 -13.30 5.07 7.14
CA SER A 288 -13.34 5.73 8.47
C SER A 288 -11.99 5.74 9.21
N ARG A 289 -11.04 4.87 8.83
CA ARG A 289 -9.61 5.07 9.08
C ARG A 289 -8.98 5.61 7.80
N ARG A 290 -9.23 6.88 7.47
CA ARG A 290 -8.33 7.55 6.51
C ARG A 290 -6.91 7.49 7.08
N LEU A 291 -6.13 6.50 6.65
CA LEU A 291 -4.68 6.68 6.58
C LEU A 291 -4.50 8.02 5.83
N PRO A 292 -3.82 9.01 6.43
CA PRO A 292 -3.61 10.29 5.80
C PRO A 292 -3.05 10.04 4.40
N LYS A 293 -3.86 10.27 3.36
CA LYS A 293 -3.36 10.17 2.00
C LYS A 293 -2.41 11.35 1.82
N ILE A 294 -1.14 11.04 1.72
CA ILE A 294 -0.12 12.02 1.39
C ILE A 294 -0.45 12.65 0.03
N PRO A 295 -0.22 13.96 -0.16
CA PRO A 295 -0.46 14.64 -1.43
C PRO A 295 0.22 13.90 -2.59
N LYS A 296 -0.42 13.86 -3.76
CA LYS A 296 0.14 13.20 -4.96
C LYS A 296 1.53 13.78 -5.25
N GLY A 297 2.50 12.90 -5.46
CA GLY A 297 3.91 13.27 -5.70
C GLY A 297 4.74 13.47 -4.42
N THR A 298 4.19 13.18 -3.24
CA THR A 298 4.93 13.15 -1.97
C THR A 298 5.08 11.72 -1.45
N ARG A 299 6.08 11.48 -0.60
CA ARG A 299 6.31 10.20 0.08
C ARG A 299 6.75 10.41 1.52
N ASP A 300 6.39 9.47 2.38
CA ASP A 300 6.96 9.36 3.73
C ASP A 300 8.28 8.56 3.68
N PHE A 301 9.15 8.79 4.65
CA PHE A 301 10.41 8.06 4.83
C PHE A 301 10.36 7.26 6.12
N ALA A 302 10.45 5.93 6.04
CA ALA A 302 10.51 5.04 7.19
C ALA A 302 11.87 5.11 7.91
N LYS A 303 11.99 4.46 9.08
CA LYS A 303 13.17 4.52 9.95
C LYS A 303 14.47 4.17 9.22
N GLU A 304 14.46 3.10 8.43
CA GLU A 304 15.61 2.62 7.67
C GLU A 304 16.01 3.63 6.57
N GLN A 305 15.01 4.20 5.90
CA GLN A 305 15.21 5.19 4.83
C GLN A 305 15.74 6.52 5.39
N MET A 306 15.25 6.93 6.56
CA MET A 306 15.73 8.12 7.27
C MET A 306 17.21 7.99 7.66
N ALA A 307 17.64 6.83 8.14
CA ALA A 307 19.05 6.59 8.46
C ALA A 307 19.96 6.70 7.22
N ILE A 308 19.52 6.15 6.08
CA ILE A 308 20.24 6.29 4.80
C ILE A 308 20.29 7.75 4.35
N ARG A 309 19.16 8.46 4.48
CA ARG A 309 19.02 9.87 4.13
C ARG A 309 19.97 10.75 4.95
N GLU A 310 19.95 10.64 6.27
CA GLU A 310 20.82 11.42 7.17
C GLU A 310 22.30 11.20 6.86
N LYS A 311 22.72 9.93 6.69
CA LYS A 311 24.09 9.58 6.32
C LYS A 311 24.50 10.21 4.98
N THR A 312 23.60 10.18 4.00
CA THR A 312 23.86 10.76 2.67
C THR A 312 24.01 12.28 2.77
N PHE A 313 23.14 12.97 3.52
CA PHE A 313 23.24 14.40 3.74
C PHE A 313 24.53 14.80 4.45
N SER A 314 24.97 14.05 5.47
CA SER A 314 26.23 14.31 6.18
C SER A 314 27.42 14.34 5.23
N ILE A 315 27.57 13.31 4.38
CA ILE A 315 28.68 13.20 3.43
C ILE A 315 28.72 14.40 2.47
N ILE A 316 27.55 14.82 1.97
CA ILE A 316 27.44 15.94 1.03
C ILE A 316 27.77 17.26 1.72
N GLN A 317 27.24 17.48 2.93
CA GLN A 317 27.55 18.67 3.72
C GLN A 317 29.05 18.77 4.04
N ASP A 318 29.70 17.65 4.37
CA ASP A 318 31.13 17.61 4.65
C ASP A 318 31.98 17.94 3.42
N VAL A 319 31.53 17.57 2.21
CA VAL A 319 32.17 18.01 0.97
C VAL A 319 32.03 19.52 0.81
N PHE A 320 30.82 20.07 0.93
CA PHE A 320 30.59 21.51 0.76
C PHE A 320 31.36 22.36 1.78
N LYS A 321 31.38 21.95 3.05
CA LYS A 321 32.16 22.62 4.11
C LYS A 321 33.66 22.62 3.83
N ARG A 322 34.21 21.51 3.33
CA ARG A 322 35.63 21.44 2.93
C ARG A 322 36.00 22.40 1.80
N HIS A 323 35.02 22.82 1.00
CA HIS A 323 35.19 23.82 -0.06
C HIS A 323 34.80 25.24 0.39
N GLY A 324 34.56 25.46 1.70
CA GLY A 324 34.28 26.79 2.26
C GLY A 324 32.85 27.29 2.03
N ALA A 325 31.92 26.42 1.60
CA ALA A 325 30.53 26.80 1.43
C ALA A 325 29.84 27.01 2.79
N THR A 326 28.97 28.00 2.86
CA THR A 326 28.12 28.28 4.03
C THR A 326 26.67 27.94 3.70
N SER A 327 25.93 27.39 4.66
CA SER A 327 24.52 27.04 4.49
C SER A 327 23.62 28.27 4.57
N LEU A 328 22.66 28.35 3.66
CA LEU A 328 21.51 29.24 3.70
C LEU A 328 20.26 28.38 3.61
N ASP A 329 19.23 28.71 4.38
CA ASP A 329 17.92 28.08 4.31
C ASP A 329 16.88 29.16 3.96
N THR A 330 16.01 28.87 3.00
CA THR A 330 15.00 29.79 2.48
C THR A 330 13.61 29.24 2.79
N PRO A 331 12.58 30.08 2.93
CA PRO A 331 11.22 29.61 3.13
C PRO A 331 10.79 28.59 2.08
N VAL A 332 9.95 27.63 2.47
CA VAL A 332 9.47 26.56 1.58
C VAL A 332 8.56 27.06 0.45
N PHE A 333 8.02 28.26 0.59
CA PHE A 333 7.19 28.94 -0.40
C PHE A 333 7.78 30.31 -0.72
N GLU A 334 7.63 30.71 -1.98
CA GLU A 334 8.03 32.02 -2.50
C GLU A 334 6.83 32.73 -3.11
N LEU A 335 6.94 34.05 -3.28
CA LEU A 335 5.94 34.83 -3.99
C LEU A 335 5.82 34.33 -5.44
N LYS A 336 4.59 34.22 -5.97
CA LYS A 336 4.33 33.73 -7.33
C LYS A 336 5.13 34.49 -8.40
N GLU A 337 5.25 35.80 -8.24
CA GLU A 337 6.01 36.70 -9.12
C GLU A 337 7.52 36.39 -9.12
N THR A 338 8.03 35.79 -8.04
CA THR A 338 9.44 35.36 -7.95
C THR A 338 9.70 34.10 -8.78
N LEU A 339 8.69 33.31 -9.13
CA LEU A 339 8.83 32.05 -9.85
C LEU A 339 8.36 32.12 -11.31
N THR A 340 7.32 32.91 -11.57
CA THR A 340 6.77 33.13 -12.92
C THR A 340 7.83 33.89 -13.74
N GLU A 341 8.08 33.50 -15.00
CA GLU A 341 9.09 34.05 -15.95
C GLU A 341 10.52 33.45 -15.92
N LYS A 342 10.88 32.56 -14.98
CA LYS A 342 12.25 32.02 -14.89
C LYS A 342 12.49 30.63 -15.47
N TYR A 343 11.46 29.80 -15.49
CA TYR A 343 11.59 28.35 -15.71
C TYR A 343 11.12 27.85 -17.09
N GLY A 344 10.73 28.74 -18.01
CA GLY A 344 10.27 28.35 -19.34
C GLY A 344 8.96 27.50 -19.33
N GLU A 345 8.73 26.71 -20.38
CA GLU A 345 7.52 25.89 -20.60
C GLU A 345 7.52 24.52 -19.88
N ASP A 346 8.58 24.14 -19.17
CA ASP A 346 8.78 22.74 -18.77
C ASP A 346 8.16 22.36 -17.42
N SER A 347 6.95 21.79 -17.50
CA SER A 347 6.37 20.93 -16.46
C SER A 347 6.40 19.45 -16.91
N LYS A 348 7.49 18.73 -16.56
CA LYS A 348 7.61 17.26 -16.32
C LYS A 348 9.04 16.78 -16.57
N LEU A 349 9.73 16.34 -15.51
CA LEU A 349 11.14 15.92 -15.55
C LEU A 349 11.33 14.48 -15.07
N ILE A 350 11.52 13.53 -15.99
CA ILE A 350 12.09 12.18 -15.71
C ILE A 350 12.91 11.77 -16.93
N TYR A 351 14.21 11.50 -16.83
CA TYR A 351 15.10 11.16 -17.96
C TYR A 351 16.21 10.16 -17.53
N ASP A 352 16.78 9.41 -18.48
CA ASP A 352 17.45 8.11 -18.30
C ASP A 352 18.91 8.04 -18.85
N LEU A 353 19.68 7.09 -18.30
CA LEU A 353 20.95 6.43 -18.73
C LEU A 353 22.35 7.13 -18.80
N ALA A 354 23.32 6.33 -18.35
CA ALA A 354 24.77 6.25 -18.69
C ALA A 354 25.73 7.37 -18.21
N ASP A 355 26.16 7.17 -16.98
CA ASP A 355 27.28 7.67 -16.16
C ASP A 355 28.58 8.14 -16.78
N GLN A 356 28.76 9.45 -16.67
CA GLN A 356 29.87 10.32 -17.03
C GLN A 356 29.51 11.68 -16.39
N ILE A 357 30.48 12.54 -16.11
CA ILE A 357 30.17 13.97 -15.99
C ILE A 357 30.15 14.50 -17.42
N LYS A 358 28.97 14.68 -18.00
CA LYS A 358 28.82 15.33 -19.30
C LYS A 358 29.12 16.81 -19.13
N LEU A 359 29.95 17.36 -20.01
CA LEU A 359 30.38 18.75 -20.00
C LEU A 359 30.09 19.38 -21.37
N ASN A 360 29.50 20.57 -21.38
CA ASN A 360 29.33 21.40 -22.58
C ASN A 360 29.35 22.90 -22.21
N HIS A 361 29.21 23.79 -23.19
CA HIS A 361 29.17 25.24 -22.97
C HIS A 361 28.07 25.90 -23.79
N ARG A 362 27.23 26.75 -23.19
CA ARG A 362 26.05 27.30 -23.86
C ARG A 362 26.39 28.09 -25.13
N LYS A 363 27.40 28.96 -25.07
CA LYS A 363 27.87 29.70 -26.26
C LYS A 363 28.45 28.81 -27.36
N LEU A 364 28.94 27.62 -27.02
CA LEU A 364 29.41 26.65 -28.02
C LEU A 364 28.22 25.97 -28.70
N LEU A 365 27.19 25.63 -27.93
CA LEU A 365 25.93 25.09 -28.45
C LEU A 365 25.22 26.11 -29.36
N ASP A 366 25.09 27.36 -28.92
CA ASP A 366 24.47 28.41 -29.74
C ASP A 366 25.29 28.67 -31.02
N GLY A 367 26.63 28.71 -30.92
CA GLY A 367 27.50 28.85 -32.09
C GLY A 367 27.45 27.66 -33.04
N MET A 368 27.27 26.43 -32.54
CA MET A 368 27.02 25.25 -33.38
C MET A 368 25.74 25.40 -34.20
N LEU A 369 24.65 25.88 -33.58
CA LEU A 369 23.38 26.13 -34.27
C LEU A 369 23.51 27.21 -35.35
N GLU A 370 24.23 28.30 -35.04
CA GLU A 370 24.50 29.37 -36.00
C GLU A 370 25.29 28.86 -37.22
N ILE A 371 26.33 28.06 -36.99
CA ILE A 371 27.13 27.43 -38.07
C ILE A 371 26.28 26.48 -38.92
N CYS A 372 25.29 25.80 -38.32
CA CYS A 372 24.36 24.93 -39.04
C CYS A 372 23.31 25.71 -39.86
N GLY A 373 23.25 27.04 -39.72
CA GLY A 373 22.29 27.90 -40.44
C GLY A 373 20.96 28.07 -39.71
N VAL A 374 20.90 27.83 -38.40
CA VAL A 374 19.70 28.07 -37.59
C VAL A 374 19.60 29.56 -37.28
N SER A 375 18.39 30.12 -37.34
CA SER A 375 18.13 31.51 -36.97
C SER A 375 18.06 31.67 -35.44
N SER A 376 18.55 32.81 -34.92
CA SER A 376 18.70 33.04 -33.47
C SER A 376 17.37 32.96 -32.68
N ASP A 377 16.24 33.27 -33.33
CA ASP A 377 14.89 33.15 -32.75
C ASP A 377 14.48 31.70 -32.48
N LYS A 378 15.06 30.73 -33.20
CA LYS A 378 14.77 29.30 -33.04
C LYS A 378 15.74 28.56 -32.12
N PHE A 379 16.79 29.20 -31.61
CA PHE A 379 17.82 28.54 -30.80
C PHE A 379 17.24 27.83 -29.58
N ARG A 380 16.30 28.47 -28.88
CA ARG A 380 15.63 27.88 -27.70
C ARG A 380 14.86 26.62 -28.06
N THR A 381 14.00 26.73 -29.07
CA THR A 381 13.13 25.65 -29.51
C THR A 381 13.96 24.46 -30.00
N ILE A 382 15.05 24.69 -30.74
CA ILE A 382 15.93 23.62 -31.21
C ILE A 382 16.75 23.01 -30.07
N CYS A 383 17.27 23.81 -29.12
CA CYS A 383 17.93 23.29 -27.93
C CYS A 383 17.03 22.37 -27.10
N SER A 384 15.73 22.68 -27.00
CA SER A 384 14.72 21.82 -26.35
C SER A 384 14.53 20.48 -27.07
N SER A 385 14.70 20.42 -28.40
CA SER A 385 14.72 19.12 -29.11
C SER A 385 16.01 18.34 -28.85
N ILE A 386 17.16 19.02 -28.87
CA ILE A 386 18.47 18.41 -28.62
C ILE A 386 18.53 17.82 -27.20
N ASP A 387 17.93 18.49 -26.20
CA ASP A 387 17.83 18.01 -24.81
C ASP A 387 17.16 16.63 -24.69
N LYS A 388 16.31 16.24 -25.66
CA LYS A 388 15.62 14.95 -25.68
C LYS A 388 16.44 13.80 -26.29
N LEU A 389 17.65 14.05 -26.82
CA LEU A 389 18.52 13.04 -27.45
C LEU A 389 18.96 11.93 -26.49
N ASP A 390 18.79 12.15 -25.19
CA ASP A 390 19.03 11.14 -24.15
C ASP A 390 17.94 10.06 -24.09
N LYS A 391 16.73 10.32 -24.61
CA LYS A 391 15.58 9.41 -24.61
C LYS A 391 15.12 8.98 -25.99
N GLN A 392 15.26 9.88 -26.96
CA GLN A 392 14.74 9.71 -28.30
C GLN A 392 15.91 9.55 -29.26
N SER A 393 15.69 8.75 -30.29
CA SER A 393 16.64 8.60 -31.38
C SER A 393 16.80 9.91 -32.15
N PHE A 394 17.95 10.08 -32.80
CA PHE A 394 18.16 11.26 -33.63
C PHE A 394 17.13 11.37 -34.77
N ASP A 395 16.64 10.25 -35.32
CA ASP A 395 15.61 10.25 -36.37
C ASP A 395 14.29 10.88 -35.89
N GLU A 396 13.86 10.56 -34.67
CA GLU A 396 12.67 11.14 -34.05
C GLU A 396 12.85 12.65 -33.80
N ILE A 397 14.03 13.05 -33.32
CA ILE A 397 14.35 14.45 -33.04
C ILE A 397 14.51 15.26 -34.32
N ARG A 398 15.10 14.68 -35.36
CA ARG A 398 15.16 15.28 -36.70
C ARG A 398 13.76 15.55 -37.23
N LYS A 399 12.84 14.59 -37.06
CA LYS A 399 11.44 14.75 -37.45
C LYS A 399 10.79 15.91 -36.69
N GLU A 400 10.94 15.98 -35.38
CA GLU A 400 10.44 17.10 -34.55
C GLU A 400 11.02 18.46 -35.00
N MET A 401 12.33 18.52 -35.27
CA MET A 401 12.99 19.76 -35.70
C MET A 401 12.46 20.25 -37.06
N VAL A 402 12.21 19.35 -38.01
CA VAL A 402 11.78 19.70 -39.38
C VAL A 402 10.28 19.93 -39.44
N GLU A 403 9.47 18.99 -38.94
CA GLU A 403 8.02 18.99 -39.09
C GLU A 403 7.33 19.93 -38.09
N ASP A 404 7.72 19.89 -36.82
CA ASP A 404 7.02 20.66 -35.76
C ASP A 404 7.63 22.05 -35.56
N LYS A 405 8.96 22.17 -35.67
CA LYS A 405 9.71 23.41 -35.38
C LYS A 405 10.13 24.17 -36.65
N GLY A 406 9.81 23.63 -37.83
CA GLY A 406 10.01 24.28 -39.12
C GLY A 406 11.48 24.60 -39.44
N LEU A 407 12.41 23.71 -39.05
CA LEU A 407 13.82 23.81 -39.41
C LEU A 407 14.07 23.23 -40.82
N ASN A 408 15.02 23.79 -41.57
CA ASN A 408 15.46 23.19 -42.82
C ASN A 408 16.10 21.81 -42.56
N ALA A 409 15.74 20.81 -43.37
CA ALA A 409 16.30 19.45 -43.32
C ALA A 409 17.84 19.44 -43.39
N GLU A 410 18.45 20.27 -44.24
CA GLU A 410 19.92 20.36 -44.34
C GLU A 410 20.57 20.87 -43.04
N ALA A 411 19.90 21.79 -42.34
CA ALA A 411 20.37 22.30 -41.05
C ALA A 411 20.22 21.23 -39.96
N ALA A 412 19.12 20.48 -39.97
CA ALA A 412 18.92 19.35 -39.06
C ALA A 412 19.99 18.26 -39.25
N ASP A 413 20.33 17.91 -40.49
CA ASP A 413 21.38 16.92 -40.80
C ASP A 413 22.77 17.38 -40.33
N LYS A 414 23.08 18.67 -40.52
CA LYS A 414 24.33 19.26 -39.99
C LYS A 414 24.38 19.22 -38.46
N ILE A 415 23.27 19.48 -37.77
CA ILE A 415 23.19 19.36 -36.30
C ILE A 415 23.49 17.91 -35.88
N GLY A 416 22.91 16.92 -36.57
CA GLY A 416 23.15 15.49 -36.32
C GLY A 416 24.62 15.11 -36.28
N ALA A 417 25.38 15.58 -37.28
CA ALA A 417 26.82 15.30 -37.38
C ALA A 417 27.64 15.85 -36.20
N TRP A 418 27.14 16.86 -35.46
CA TRP A 418 27.81 17.44 -34.31
C TRP A 418 27.33 16.87 -32.98
N VAL A 419 26.02 16.67 -32.79
CA VAL A 419 25.47 16.19 -31.51
C VAL A 419 25.90 14.76 -31.19
N GLU A 420 26.25 13.94 -32.18
CA GLU A 420 26.80 12.60 -31.95
C GLU A 420 28.22 12.60 -31.37
N LYS A 421 28.93 13.75 -31.42
CA LYS A 421 30.32 13.83 -30.96
C LYS A 421 30.42 13.94 -29.45
N ARG A 422 30.94 12.86 -28.85
CA ARG A 422 31.26 12.77 -27.42
C ARG A 422 32.60 12.07 -27.19
N GLY A 423 33.35 12.47 -26.16
CA GLY A 423 34.60 11.80 -25.85
C GLY A 423 35.46 12.49 -24.79
N SER A 424 36.74 12.11 -24.74
CA SER A 424 37.71 12.74 -23.84
C SER A 424 37.76 14.26 -24.07
N PRO A 425 37.67 15.09 -23.01
CA PRO A 425 37.61 16.54 -23.17
C PRO A 425 38.76 17.13 -23.99
N SER A 426 40.00 16.67 -23.76
CA SER A 426 41.18 17.17 -24.46
C SER A 426 41.18 16.79 -25.96
N LYS A 427 40.60 15.63 -26.32
CA LYS A 427 40.50 15.17 -27.71
C LYS A 427 39.46 15.99 -28.48
N ILE A 428 38.24 16.09 -27.94
CA ILE A 428 37.15 16.86 -28.57
C ILE A 428 37.54 18.33 -28.68
N LEU A 429 38.15 18.92 -27.64
CA LEU A 429 38.64 20.30 -27.71
C LEU A 429 39.67 20.51 -28.83
N SER A 430 40.62 19.58 -28.98
CA SER A 430 41.64 19.66 -30.04
C SER A 430 41.04 19.56 -31.44
N GLU A 431 40.02 18.71 -31.62
CA GLU A 431 39.27 18.59 -32.87
C GLU A 431 38.49 19.88 -33.19
N LEU A 432 37.80 20.45 -32.21
CA LEU A 432 37.06 21.72 -32.39
C LEU A 432 37.99 22.92 -32.64
N LYS A 433 39.22 22.88 -32.14
CA LYS A 433 40.28 23.89 -32.36
C LYS A 433 41.18 23.60 -33.56
N GLN A 434 40.88 22.59 -34.39
CA GLN A 434 41.68 22.30 -35.59
C GLN A 434 41.65 23.49 -36.58
N LYS A 435 42.78 23.74 -37.25
CA LYS A 435 42.91 24.82 -38.24
C LYS A 435 41.86 24.64 -39.35
N GLY A 436 41.04 25.67 -39.59
CA GLY A 436 39.92 25.64 -40.54
C GLY A 436 38.57 25.24 -39.95
N SER A 437 38.47 25.05 -38.63
CA SER A 437 37.21 24.78 -37.95
C SER A 437 36.27 26.00 -37.96
N PRO A 438 34.99 25.85 -38.34
CA PRO A 438 34.02 26.95 -38.34
C PRO A 438 33.77 27.51 -36.92
N PHE A 439 34.05 26.72 -35.88
CA PHE A 439 33.95 27.18 -34.49
C PHE A 439 34.98 28.25 -34.12
N LEU A 440 36.09 28.36 -34.87
CA LEU A 440 37.09 29.40 -34.64
C LEU A 440 36.68 30.75 -35.26
N GLU A 441 35.81 30.74 -36.27
CA GLU A 441 35.30 31.93 -36.95
C GLU A 441 34.12 32.55 -36.17
N ASN A 442 33.37 31.74 -35.43
CA ASN A 442 32.29 32.20 -34.56
C ASN A 442 32.82 32.78 -33.24
N LYS A 443 32.55 34.07 -32.97
CA LYS A 443 33.02 34.79 -31.77
C LYS A 443 32.57 34.12 -30.45
N GLY A 444 31.33 33.62 -30.40
CA GLY A 444 30.77 32.97 -29.21
C GLY A 444 31.43 31.63 -28.92
N SER A 445 31.58 30.81 -29.96
CA SER A 445 32.28 29.52 -29.90
C SER A 445 33.75 29.69 -29.50
N LEU A 446 34.46 30.67 -30.04
CA LEU A 446 35.86 30.92 -29.70
C LEU A 446 36.04 31.24 -28.20
N LEU A 447 35.16 32.08 -27.64
CA LEU A 447 35.15 32.34 -26.19
C LEU A 447 34.90 31.07 -25.39
N ALA A 448 33.91 30.28 -25.79
CA ALA A 448 33.58 29.01 -25.13
C ALA A 448 34.75 28.02 -25.16
N LEU A 449 35.45 27.88 -26.28
CA LEU A 449 36.60 26.99 -26.43
C LEU A 449 37.80 27.44 -25.59
N ASN A 450 37.93 28.73 -25.31
CA ASN A 450 38.97 29.25 -24.41
C ASN A 450 38.62 28.99 -22.93
N ASP A 451 37.36 29.22 -22.55
CA ASP A 451 36.85 28.90 -21.21
C ASP A 451 36.96 27.40 -20.90
N LEU A 452 36.60 26.54 -21.87
CA LEU A 452 36.70 25.08 -21.76
C LEU A 452 38.16 24.62 -21.68
N GLU A 453 39.09 25.25 -22.41
CA GLU A 453 40.51 24.92 -22.30
C GLU A 453 41.05 25.20 -20.90
N LEU A 454 40.68 26.34 -20.30
CA LEU A 454 41.05 26.68 -18.94
C LEU A 454 40.46 25.67 -17.93
N LEU A 455 39.19 25.31 -18.11
CA LEU A 455 38.52 24.32 -17.27
C LEU A 455 39.19 22.94 -17.37
N ILE A 456 39.50 22.47 -18.57
CA ILE A 456 40.17 21.17 -18.79
C ILE A 456 41.54 21.15 -18.09
N LYS A 457 42.34 22.22 -18.22
CA LYS A 457 43.61 22.35 -17.49
C LYS A 457 43.43 22.31 -15.97
N ALA A 458 42.36 22.92 -15.45
CA ALA A 458 42.04 22.85 -14.02
C ALA A 458 41.61 21.44 -13.58
N LEU A 459 40.81 20.74 -14.39
CA LEU A 459 40.36 19.36 -14.15
C LEU A 459 41.51 18.33 -14.20
N GLU A 460 42.49 18.56 -15.06
CA GLU A 460 43.73 17.77 -15.12
C GLU A 460 44.54 17.95 -13.83
N LYS A 461 44.72 19.20 -13.38
CA LYS A 461 45.44 19.51 -12.12
C LYS A 461 44.74 18.94 -10.89
N SER A 462 43.40 18.93 -10.86
CA SER A 462 42.62 18.34 -9.77
C SER A 462 42.48 16.81 -9.88
N LYS A 463 43.09 16.18 -10.89
CA LYS A 463 43.12 14.72 -11.12
C LYS A 463 41.73 14.09 -11.30
N CYS A 464 40.74 14.85 -11.74
CA CYS A 464 39.38 14.35 -11.95
C CYS A 464 38.95 14.27 -13.43
N ILE A 465 39.81 14.66 -14.37
CA ILE A 465 39.51 14.67 -15.81
C ILE A 465 39.01 13.32 -16.36
N HIS A 466 39.48 12.20 -15.81
CA HIS A 466 39.08 10.84 -16.22
C HIS A 466 37.60 10.53 -15.94
N ARG A 467 36.89 11.37 -15.17
CA ARG A 467 35.46 11.24 -14.87
C ARG A 467 34.58 12.10 -15.77
N VAL A 468 35.19 12.95 -16.59
CA VAL A 468 34.50 13.95 -17.41
C VAL A 468 34.51 13.50 -18.87
N VAL A 469 33.37 13.64 -19.53
CA VAL A 469 33.20 13.45 -20.97
C VAL A 469 32.64 14.73 -21.55
N PHE A 470 33.29 15.22 -22.60
CA PHE A 470 32.78 16.34 -23.36
C PHE A 470 31.75 15.80 -24.35
N ASP A 471 30.51 16.25 -24.19
CA ASP A 471 29.35 15.79 -24.95
C ASP A 471 28.63 16.99 -25.59
N LEU A 472 28.68 17.09 -26.93
CA LEU A 472 28.05 18.18 -27.67
C LEU A 472 26.52 18.08 -27.70
N SER A 473 25.95 16.91 -27.41
CA SER A 473 24.49 16.73 -27.29
C SER A 473 23.93 17.30 -25.99
N LEU A 474 24.76 17.59 -24.98
CA LEU A 474 24.28 18.11 -23.71
C LEU A 474 23.73 19.53 -23.91
N ALA A 475 22.42 19.61 -24.02
CA ALA A 475 21.64 20.80 -23.72
C ALA A 475 21.11 20.69 -22.28
N ARG A 476 20.68 21.80 -21.70
CA ARG A 476 19.93 21.80 -20.44
C ARG A 476 18.63 22.55 -20.70
N GLY A 477 17.50 21.98 -20.32
CA GLY A 477 16.17 22.58 -20.47
C GLY A 477 15.91 23.90 -19.71
N LEU A 478 16.90 24.46 -19.01
CA LEU A 478 16.75 25.74 -18.29
C LEU A 478 17.51 26.84 -19.02
N ASP A 479 16.78 27.89 -19.41
CA ASP A 479 17.28 28.97 -20.25
C ASP A 479 18.25 29.94 -19.56
N TYR A 480 18.43 29.84 -18.24
CA TYR A 480 19.23 30.80 -17.49
C TYR A 480 20.76 30.58 -17.62
N TYR A 481 21.21 29.50 -18.25
CA TYR A 481 22.64 29.21 -18.38
C TYR A 481 23.32 30.12 -19.42
N THR A 482 24.47 30.68 -19.05
CA THR A 482 25.25 31.62 -19.89
C THR A 482 26.61 31.08 -20.31
N GLY A 483 27.08 30.00 -19.67
CA GLY A 483 28.43 29.48 -19.85
C GLY A 483 28.50 27.96 -19.81
N VAL A 484 29.47 27.42 -19.06
CA VAL A 484 29.64 25.97 -18.87
C VAL A 484 28.37 25.35 -18.29
N ILE A 485 28.00 24.18 -18.81
CA ILE A 485 26.91 23.33 -18.31
C ILE A 485 27.45 21.92 -18.10
N PHE A 486 26.97 21.25 -17.07
CA PHE A 486 27.39 19.90 -16.76
C PHE A 486 26.30 19.09 -16.09
N GLU A 487 26.40 17.77 -16.28
CA GLU A 487 25.48 16.79 -15.73
C GLU A 487 26.25 15.56 -15.27
N ALA A 488 25.91 15.01 -14.12
CA ALA A 488 26.51 13.80 -13.56
C ALA A 488 25.49 12.66 -13.55
N VAL A 489 25.88 11.51 -14.09
CA VAL A 489 25.06 10.29 -14.18
C VAL A 489 25.75 9.11 -13.42
N PHE A 490 24.99 8.08 -12.99
CA PHE A 490 25.48 7.01 -12.06
C PHE A 490 25.66 5.59 -12.65
N LYS A 491 26.89 5.05 -12.47
CA LYS A 491 27.56 3.86 -13.12
C LYS A 491 27.26 2.48 -12.59
N GLY A 492 26.21 2.36 -11.79
CA GLY A 492 25.82 1.07 -11.22
C GLY A 492 24.77 0.35 -12.05
N THR A 493 24.39 -0.83 -11.56
CA THR A 493 23.28 -1.64 -12.09
C THR A 493 21.92 -0.94 -12.00
N THR A 494 21.83 0.11 -11.17
CA THR A 494 20.60 0.85 -10.90
C THR A 494 20.51 2.08 -11.80
N GLN A 495 19.62 2.03 -12.78
CA GLN A 495 19.32 3.16 -13.67
C GLN A 495 18.41 4.17 -12.95
N VAL A 496 18.92 5.38 -12.68
CA VAL A 496 18.16 6.47 -12.04
C VAL A 496 18.31 7.82 -12.76
N GLY A 497 18.91 7.84 -13.95
CA GLY A 497 19.21 9.07 -14.68
C GLY A 497 20.24 9.96 -13.97
N SER A 498 20.21 11.25 -14.29
CA SER A 498 21.11 12.26 -13.71
C SER A 498 20.97 12.40 -12.20
N ILE A 499 22.10 12.32 -11.49
CA ILE A 499 22.17 12.48 -10.04
C ILE A 499 22.62 13.88 -9.63
N ALA A 500 23.20 14.65 -10.56
CA ALA A 500 23.55 16.05 -10.34
C ALA A 500 23.53 16.82 -11.66
N ALA A 501 23.19 18.10 -11.62
CA ALA A 501 23.31 18.98 -12.79
C ALA A 501 23.63 20.41 -12.36
N GLY A 502 24.27 21.17 -13.24
CA GLY A 502 24.67 22.52 -12.94
C GLY A 502 25.26 23.26 -14.13
N GLY A 503 25.75 24.46 -13.85
CA GLY A 503 26.35 25.32 -14.85
C GLY A 503 26.48 26.76 -14.40
N ARG A 504 26.96 27.59 -15.30
CA ARG A 504 27.19 29.04 -15.11
C ARG A 504 25.98 29.84 -15.59
N TYR A 505 25.54 30.82 -14.79
CA TYR A 505 24.34 31.62 -15.01
C TYR A 505 24.51 33.07 -14.54
N ASP A 506 25.20 33.89 -15.35
CA ASP A 506 25.64 35.23 -14.93
C ASP A 506 24.50 36.26 -14.81
N ASN A 507 23.36 35.99 -15.45
CA ASN A 507 22.27 36.96 -15.55
C ASN A 507 21.16 36.72 -14.52
N LEU A 508 21.08 35.52 -13.94
CA LEU A 508 19.93 35.10 -13.12
C LEU A 508 19.79 35.91 -11.83
N ILE A 509 20.90 36.17 -11.13
CA ILE A 509 20.90 36.97 -9.90
C ILE A 509 20.57 38.43 -10.23
N GLY A 510 21.07 38.93 -11.37
CA GLY A 510 20.82 40.30 -11.83
C GLY A 510 19.34 40.59 -12.13
N MET A 511 18.51 39.58 -12.38
CA MET A 511 17.07 39.76 -12.53
C MET A 511 16.37 40.21 -11.23
N PHE A 512 17.01 40.04 -10.05
CA PHE A 512 16.47 40.41 -8.73
C PHE A 512 17.21 41.58 -8.08
N GLY A 513 18.25 42.11 -8.72
CA GLY A 513 19.12 43.11 -8.13
C GLY A 513 19.50 44.20 -9.12
N THR A 514 20.18 45.24 -8.62
CA THR A 514 20.67 46.36 -9.44
C THR A 514 22.02 46.09 -10.09
N LYS A 515 22.66 44.95 -9.77
CA LYS A 515 23.98 44.56 -10.26
C LYS A 515 23.95 43.14 -10.81
N SER A 516 24.59 42.95 -11.97
CA SER A 516 24.87 41.60 -12.48
C SER A 516 25.92 40.93 -11.59
N VAL A 517 25.62 39.70 -11.15
CA VAL A 517 26.50 38.88 -10.33
C VAL A 517 26.73 37.55 -11.05
N PRO A 518 27.92 37.34 -11.64
CA PRO A 518 28.33 36.08 -12.21
C PRO A 518 28.23 34.93 -11.18
N ALA A 519 27.62 33.83 -11.57
CA ALA A 519 27.42 32.69 -10.68
C ALA A 519 27.57 31.36 -11.42
N VAL A 520 28.06 30.35 -10.68
CA VAL A 520 28.13 28.96 -11.11
C VAL A 520 27.65 28.09 -9.96
N GLY A 521 26.84 27.07 -10.27
CA GLY A 521 26.24 26.23 -9.24
C GLY A 521 25.99 24.81 -9.71
N VAL A 522 25.71 23.95 -8.75
CA VAL A 522 25.35 22.55 -8.96
C VAL A 522 24.22 22.17 -8.00
N SER A 523 23.30 21.35 -8.48
CA SER A 523 22.23 20.73 -7.70
C SER A 523 22.38 19.21 -7.72
N LEU A 524 22.13 18.58 -6.57
CA LEU A 524 22.16 17.13 -6.39
C LEU A 524 20.73 16.60 -6.27
N GLY A 525 20.38 15.64 -7.12
CA GLY A 525 19.10 14.93 -7.07
C GLY A 525 19.07 13.94 -5.90
N MET A 526 18.89 14.44 -4.68
CA MET A 526 18.98 13.65 -3.44
C MET A 526 18.11 12.39 -3.45
N GLU A 527 16.92 12.49 -4.03
CA GLU A 527 15.98 11.37 -4.13
C GLU A 527 16.56 10.17 -4.89
N ARG A 528 17.24 10.46 -6.00
CA ARG A 528 17.89 9.45 -6.84
C ARG A 528 19.09 8.83 -6.12
N VAL A 529 19.88 9.66 -5.44
CA VAL A 529 21.04 9.19 -4.65
C VAL A 529 20.60 8.26 -3.51
N ILE A 530 19.53 8.62 -2.79
CA ILE A 530 18.96 7.79 -1.72
C ILE A 530 18.43 6.47 -2.29
N THR A 531 17.71 6.51 -3.42
CA THR A 531 17.18 5.30 -4.07
C THR A 531 18.29 4.33 -4.50
N ILE A 532 19.39 4.84 -5.05
CA ILE A 532 20.57 4.01 -5.37
C ILE A 532 21.10 3.34 -4.10
N ARG A 533 21.27 4.11 -3.02
CA ARG A 533 21.81 3.61 -1.75
C ARG A 533 20.91 2.55 -1.11
N GLU A 534 19.60 2.76 -1.13
CA GLU A 534 18.61 1.79 -0.65
C GLU A 534 18.75 0.46 -1.39
N LYS A 535 18.84 0.47 -2.72
CA LYS A 535 19.01 -0.77 -3.51
C LYS A 535 20.33 -1.47 -3.24
N LEU A 536 21.43 -0.72 -3.07
CA LEU A 536 22.74 -1.29 -2.75
C LEU A 536 22.71 -1.98 -1.37
N VAL A 537 22.12 -1.34 -0.36
CA VAL A 537 21.99 -1.91 0.99
C VAL A 537 21.09 -3.15 0.99
N SER A 538 19.96 -3.13 0.28
CA SER A 538 19.10 -4.32 0.16
C SER A 538 19.81 -5.51 -0.47
N ASN A 539 20.67 -5.27 -1.47
CA ASN A 539 21.48 -6.31 -2.09
C ASN A 539 22.55 -6.86 -1.12
N GLU A 540 23.18 -6.01 -0.31
CA GLU A 540 24.12 -6.43 0.74
C GLU A 540 23.43 -7.28 1.82
N ILE A 541 22.21 -6.92 2.24
CA ILE A 541 21.43 -7.70 3.22
C ILE A 541 21.02 -9.06 2.65
N ASN A 542 20.62 -9.13 1.38
CA ASN A 542 20.26 -10.39 0.72
C ASN A 542 21.46 -11.32 0.49
N LEU A 543 22.67 -10.78 0.41
CA LEU A 543 23.91 -11.57 0.36
C LEU A 543 24.28 -12.15 1.74
N VAL A 544 23.87 -11.50 2.83
CA VAL A 544 24.11 -11.95 4.21
C VAL A 544 23.01 -12.90 4.70
N SER A 545 21.76 -12.78 4.22
CA SER A 545 20.65 -13.67 4.58
C SER A 545 20.76 -15.09 3.99
N GLY A 546 21.70 -15.34 3.08
CA GLY A 546 22.09 -16.67 2.63
C GLY A 546 22.90 -17.47 3.67
N ALA A 547 23.31 -16.84 4.77
CA ALA A 547 23.91 -17.49 5.93
C ALA A 547 23.06 -17.20 7.18
N ALA A 548 21.92 -17.88 7.31
CA ALA A 548 21.11 -17.83 8.52
C ALA A 548 21.89 -18.48 9.67
N LEU A 549 22.54 -17.67 10.51
CA LEU A 549 22.94 -18.06 11.85
C LEU A 549 21.96 -17.40 12.83
N ASP A 550 20.85 -18.08 13.08
CA ASP A 550 19.92 -17.70 14.14
C ASP A 550 20.58 -17.98 15.49
N VAL A 551 20.97 -16.91 16.20
CA VAL A 551 21.39 -17.01 17.60
C VAL A 551 20.13 -17.17 18.45
N ILE A 552 19.76 -18.42 18.71
CA ILE A 552 18.77 -18.79 19.71
C ILE A 552 19.40 -18.55 21.10
N PRO A 553 18.82 -17.70 21.98
CA PRO A 553 19.26 -17.64 23.36
C PRO A 553 18.87 -18.94 24.07
N LEU A 554 19.87 -19.73 24.48
CA LEU A 554 19.65 -20.90 25.33
C LEU A 554 19.08 -20.47 26.70
N PRO A 555 18.12 -21.21 27.28
CA PRO A 555 17.63 -20.93 28.62
C PRO A 555 18.77 -21.09 29.63
N ARG A 556 18.91 -20.11 30.54
CA ARG A 556 19.82 -20.18 31.67
C ARG A 556 19.53 -21.46 32.47
N THR A 557 20.48 -22.38 32.49
CA THR A 557 20.48 -23.48 33.45
C THR A 557 20.58 -22.87 34.85
N GLY A 558 19.60 -23.19 35.70
CA GLY A 558 19.66 -22.87 37.11
C GLY A 558 20.84 -23.59 37.74
N GLY A 559 21.86 -22.82 38.12
CA GLY A 559 22.85 -23.25 39.11
C GLY A 559 22.39 -22.74 40.46
N ASN A 560 21.85 -23.64 41.29
CA ASN A 560 21.78 -23.41 42.71
C ASN A 560 22.64 -24.46 43.41
N GLU A 561 23.34 -23.99 44.43
CA GLU A 561 24.06 -24.71 45.49
C GLU A 561 25.54 -25.07 45.27
N GLY A 562 26.38 -24.46 46.13
CA GLY A 562 27.81 -24.75 46.23
C GLY A 562 28.57 -23.80 47.16
N SER A 563 28.17 -23.74 48.43
CA SER A 563 28.94 -23.27 49.60
C SER A 563 30.43 -22.92 49.39
N CYS A 564 30.86 -21.69 49.75
CA CYS A 564 32.10 -21.53 50.52
C CYS A 564 32.17 -20.21 51.33
N ARG A 565 31.95 -20.36 52.64
CA ARG A 565 32.57 -19.76 53.83
C ARG A 565 33.13 -18.31 53.83
N ARG A 566 32.71 -17.60 54.89
CA ARG A 566 33.39 -16.46 55.54
C ARG A 566 34.88 -16.75 55.79
N SER A 567 35.73 -15.75 55.56
CA SER A 567 36.34 -14.85 56.57
C SER A 567 37.75 -14.44 56.14
N THR A 568 38.03 -13.14 56.36
CA THR A 568 39.32 -12.40 56.22
C THR A 568 39.89 -12.25 54.83
#